data_AF-E6Q5N8-F1
#
_entry.id   AF-E6Q5N8-F1
#
_cell.length_a   1.000
_cell.length_b   1.000
_cell.length_c   1.000
_cell.angle_alpha   90.00
_cell.angle_beta   90.00
_cell.angle_gamma   90.00
#
_symmetry.space_group_name_H-M   'P 1'
#
loop_
_entity.id
_entity.type
_entity.pdbx_description
1 polymer ?
#
loop_
_entity_poly.entity_id
_entity_poly.type
_entity_poly.pdbx_seq_one_letter_code
_entity_poly.pdbx_strand_id
1 'polypeptide(L)'
;MMSSRYHHDVRTTLTLDDDVAQKLADEARRTRRSFKAVVNEALRLGLLQQYSGSQQPFCVRARPLGLREGMDLADIESLLDRLDGAARR
;
A
#
# COMPACT_ATOMS: atom_id res chain seq x y z
N MET A 1 -6.13 32.62 19.03
CA MET A 1 -7.38 31.85 19.19
C MET A 1 -7.28 30.60 18.33
N MET A 2 -6.76 29.50 18.87
CA MET A 2 -6.79 28.19 18.24
C MET A 2 -7.23 27.19 19.30
N SER A 3 -8.41 26.65 19.06
CA SER A 3 -9.22 25.87 19.97
C SER A 3 -8.44 24.75 20.63
N SER A 4 -8.26 24.87 21.95
CA SER A 4 -8.06 23.72 22.83
C SER A 4 -9.29 22.83 22.67
N ARG A 5 -9.26 21.93 21.69
CA ARG A 5 -10.27 20.89 21.54
C ARG A 5 -10.07 19.96 22.71
N TYR A 6 -11.00 20.04 23.64
CA TYR A 6 -11.32 19.03 24.64
C TYR A 6 -11.04 17.61 24.11
N HIS A 7 -9.83 17.11 24.37
CA HIS A 7 -9.65 15.67 24.50
C HIS A 7 -10.40 15.32 25.79
N HIS A 8 -11.65 14.93 25.67
CA HIS A 8 -12.28 14.11 26.68
C HIS A 8 -11.36 12.90 26.84
N ASP A 9 -10.61 12.87 27.94
CA ASP A 9 -9.75 11.73 28.24
C ASP A 9 -10.68 10.61 28.67
N VAL A 10 -11.06 9.76 27.72
CA VAL A 10 -11.88 8.59 28.01
C VAL A 10 -10.99 7.56 28.67
N ARG A 11 -11.35 7.16 29.89
CA ARG A 11 -10.75 6.00 30.54
C ARG A 11 -11.31 4.75 29.88
N THR A 12 -10.45 4.00 29.22
CA THR A 12 -10.79 2.71 28.61
C THR A 12 -9.82 1.66 29.13
N THR A 13 -10.35 0.49 29.49
CA THR A 13 -9.56 -0.71 29.76
C THR A 13 -9.79 -1.66 28.60
N LEU A 14 -8.71 -2.08 27.94
CA LEU A 14 -8.76 -3.01 26.83
C LEU A 14 -7.78 -4.14 27.13
N THR A 15 -8.26 -5.37 27.05
CA THR A 15 -7.40 -6.56 27.05
C THR A 15 -6.81 -6.73 25.66
N LEU A 16 -5.49 -6.91 25.59
CA LEU A 16 -4.75 -7.13 24.34
C LEU A 16 -4.06 -8.49 24.39
N ASP A 17 -4.01 -9.17 23.25
CA ASP A 17 -3.14 -10.33 23.10
C ASP A 17 -1.67 -9.93 23.27
N ASP A 18 -0.85 -10.85 23.80
CA ASP A 18 0.54 -10.57 24.15
C ASP A 18 1.36 -10.05 22.96
N ASP A 19 1.13 -10.59 21.77
CA ASP A 19 1.84 -10.18 20.56
C ASP A 19 1.42 -8.77 20.09
N VAL A 20 0.14 -8.41 20.24
CA VAL A 20 -0.38 -7.07 19.92
C VAL A 20 0.19 -6.05 20.91
N ALA A 21 0.17 -6.36 22.20
CA ALA A 21 0.73 -5.49 23.24
C ALA A 21 2.24 -5.23 22.99
N GLN A 22 3.00 -6.27 22.64
CA GLN A 22 4.42 -6.16 22.35
C GLN A 22 4.69 -5.29 21.12
N LYS A 23 3.97 -5.52 20.00
CA LYS A 23 4.11 -4.72 18.77
C LYS A 23 3.82 -3.23 19.02
N LEU A 24 2.77 -2.92 19.79
CA LEU A 24 2.42 -1.53 20.13
C LEU A 24 3.49 -0.87 21.02
N ALA A 25 4.07 -1.63 21.96
CA ALA A 25 5.14 -1.14 22.82
C ALA A 25 6.43 -0.87 22.03
N ASP A 26 6.80 -1.76 21.12
CA ASP A 26 7.97 -1.59 20.26
C ASP A 26 7.80 -0.40 19.32
N GLU A 27 6.62 -0.22 18.74
CA GLU A 27 6.31 0.93 17.88
C GLU A 27 6.35 2.25 18.66
N ALA A 28 5.86 2.28 19.90
CA ALA A 28 5.96 3.44 20.77
C ALA A 28 7.42 3.81 21.08
N ARG A 29 8.27 2.81 21.36
CA ARG A 29 9.72 3.02 21.57
C ARG A 29 10.40 3.53 20.29
N ARG A 30 10.11 2.92 19.15
CA ARG A 30 10.68 3.26 17.84
C ARG A 30 10.34 4.70 17.42
N THR A 31 9.10 5.12 17.63
CA THR A 31 8.60 6.44 17.22
C THR A 31 8.71 7.51 18.29
N ARG A 32 9.10 7.15 19.52
CA ARG A 32 9.14 8.02 20.70
C ARG A 32 7.80 8.73 20.98
N ARG A 33 6.69 8.02 20.72
CA ARG A 33 5.33 8.51 20.96
C ARG A 33 4.71 7.81 22.17
N SER A 34 3.73 8.45 22.80
CA SER A 34 3.03 7.82 23.92
C SER A 34 2.28 6.57 23.45
N PHE A 35 2.21 5.56 24.31
CA PHE A 35 1.48 4.31 24.02
C PHE A 35 0.04 4.59 23.58
N LYS A 36 -0.66 5.53 24.25
CA LYS A 36 -1.99 6.00 23.86
C LYS A 36 -2.04 6.53 22.42
N ALA A 37 -1.05 7.31 21.99
CA ALA A 37 -1.04 7.88 20.64
C ALA A 37 -0.88 6.78 19.58
N VAL A 38 -0.01 5.81 19.84
CA VAL A 38 0.23 4.65 18.95
C VAL A 38 -1.01 3.76 18.87
N VAL A 39 -1.59 3.40 20.03
CA VAL A 39 -2.84 2.60 20.09
C VAL A 39 -3.96 3.25 19.28
N ASN A 40 -4.22 4.54 19.50
CA ASN A 40 -5.30 5.23 18.79
C ASN A 40 -5.05 5.34 17.29
N GLU A 41 -3.81 5.53 16.85
CA GLU A 41 -3.50 5.54 15.42
C GLU A 41 -3.64 4.16 14.77
N ALA A 42 -3.10 3.13 15.42
CA ALA A 42 -3.24 1.75 14.94
C ALA A 42 -4.72 1.37 14.78
N LEU A 43 -5.56 1.72 15.77
CA LEU A 43 -7.01 1.50 15.70
C LEU A 43 -7.67 2.30 14.57
N ARG A 44 -7.30 3.57 14.35
CA ARG A 44 -7.84 4.36 13.23
C ARG A 44 -7.49 3.76 11.88
N LEU A 45 -6.24 3.36 11.68
CA LEU A 45 -5.78 2.73 10.45
C LEU A 45 -6.49 1.39 10.21
N GLY A 46 -6.62 0.58 11.26
CA GLY A 46 -7.33 -0.70 11.19
C GLY A 46 -8.82 -0.53 10.84
N LEU A 47 -9.50 0.43 11.47
CA LEU A 47 -10.91 0.72 11.17
C LEU A 47 -11.08 1.27 9.75
N LEU A 48 -10.21 2.18 9.28
CA LEU A 48 -10.23 2.68 7.91
C LEU A 48 -10.09 1.55 6.87
N GLN A 49 -9.18 0.60 7.12
CA GLN A 49 -8.97 -0.54 6.22
C GLN A 49 -10.21 -1.46 6.12
N GLN A 50 -10.97 -1.60 7.20
CA GLN A 50 -12.21 -2.37 7.19
C GLN A 50 -13.32 -1.70 6.37
N TYR A 51 -13.31 -0.36 6.28
CA TYR A 51 -14.29 0.39 5.48
C TYR A 51 -13.89 0.58 4.02
N SER A 52 -12.61 0.43 3.67
CA SER A 52 -12.20 0.24 2.28
C SER A 52 -12.62 -1.16 1.84
N GLY A 53 -13.88 -1.31 1.44
CA GLY A 53 -14.41 -2.53 0.84
C GLY A 53 -13.43 -3.11 -0.18
N SER A 54 -13.35 -4.45 -0.24
CA SER A 54 -12.36 -5.22 -1.01
C SER A 54 -11.80 -4.41 -2.18
N GLN A 55 -10.53 -3.99 -2.10
CA GLN A 55 -9.90 -3.32 -3.23
C GLN A 55 -10.15 -4.21 -4.44
N GLN A 56 -10.85 -3.69 -5.45
CA GLN A 56 -11.14 -4.50 -6.63
C GLN A 56 -9.82 -5.03 -7.16
N PRO A 57 -9.75 -6.32 -7.54
CA PRO A 57 -8.55 -6.88 -8.12
C PRO A 57 -8.04 -5.98 -9.23
N PHE A 58 -6.73 -5.78 -9.29
CA PHE A 58 -6.13 -5.05 -10.40
C PHE A 58 -6.45 -5.77 -11.71
N CYS A 59 -7.27 -5.15 -12.55
CA CYS A 59 -7.70 -5.70 -13.84
C CYS A 59 -7.12 -4.84 -14.97
N VAL A 60 -6.28 -5.45 -15.82
CA VAL A 60 -5.78 -4.80 -17.04
C VAL A 60 -6.86 -4.84 -18.11
N ARG A 61 -7.37 -3.67 -18.51
CA ARG A 61 -8.21 -3.52 -19.70
C ARG A 61 -7.32 -3.41 -20.94
N ALA A 62 -6.88 -4.55 -21.47
CA ALA A 62 -6.10 -4.60 -22.69
C ALA A 62 -6.88 -4.01 -23.87
N ARG A 63 -6.18 -3.28 -24.76
CA ARG A 63 -6.71 -2.87 -26.06
C ARG A 63 -6.08 -3.76 -27.14
N PRO A 64 -6.84 -4.21 -28.15
CA PRO A 64 -6.27 -4.96 -29.26
C PRO A 64 -5.45 -4.00 -30.13
N LEU A 65 -4.14 -3.92 -29.86
CA LEU A 65 -3.22 -3.09 -30.65
C LEU A 65 -2.79 -3.77 -31.95
N GLY A 66 -2.93 -5.09 -32.04
CA GLY A 66 -2.42 -5.88 -33.16
C GLY A 66 -0.90 -5.86 -33.24
N LEU A 67 -0.37 -6.53 -34.26
CA LEU A 67 1.05 -6.47 -34.62
C LEU A 67 1.20 -5.59 -35.86
N ARG A 68 2.35 -4.92 -35.99
CA ARG A 68 2.67 -4.21 -37.24
C ARG A 68 2.89 -5.23 -38.35
N GLU A 69 2.58 -4.83 -39.58
CA GLU A 69 2.77 -5.69 -40.75
C GLU A 69 4.21 -6.21 -40.83
N GLY A 70 4.34 -7.50 -41.12
CA GLY A 70 5.63 -8.19 -41.16
C GLY A 70 6.33 -8.29 -39.80
N MET A 71 5.61 -8.21 -38.68
CA MET A 71 6.11 -8.67 -37.38
C MET A 71 5.59 -10.07 -37.10
N ASP A 72 6.52 -11.01 -36.97
CA ASP A 72 6.26 -12.33 -36.41
C ASP A 72 6.89 -12.38 -35.00
N LEU A 73 6.08 -12.66 -33.99
CA LEU A 73 6.57 -12.79 -32.61
C LEU A 73 7.24 -14.14 -32.33
N ALA A 74 7.07 -15.13 -33.21
CA ALA A 74 7.72 -16.42 -33.12
C ALA A 74 9.15 -16.41 -33.69
N ASP A 75 9.47 -15.46 -34.56
CA ASP A 75 10.81 -15.27 -35.12
C ASP A 75 11.62 -14.29 -34.25
N ILE A 76 12.23 -14.83 -33.20
CA ILE A 76 13.00 -14.04 -32.23
C ILE A 76 14.21 -13.37 -32.88
N GLU A 77 14.88 -14.01 -33.84
CA GLU A 77 16.07 -13.48 -34.51
C GLU A 77 15.73 -12.20 -35.29
N SER A 78 14.71 -12.25 -36.14
CA SER A 78 14.23 -11.08 -36.89
C SER A 78 13.74 -9.94 -35.99
N LEU A 79 13.17 -10.25 -34.82
CA LEU A 79 12.76 -9.24 -33.85
C LEU A 79 13.96 -8.54 -33.22
N LEU A 80 14.99 -9.28 -32.84
CA LEU A 80 16.21 -8.74 -32.26
C LEU A 80 16.95 -7.84 -33.24
N ASP A 81 17.13 -8.28 -34.49
CA ASP A 81 17.75 -7.48 -35.55
C ASP A 81 17.05 -6.12 -35.76
N ARG A 82 15.72 -6.10 -35.70
CA ARG A 82 14.93 -4.87 -35.79
C ARG A 82 15.06 -3.97 -34.57
N LEU A 83 15.16 -4.55 -33.37
CA LEU A 83 15.30 -3.81 -32.12
C LEU A 83 16.69 -3.15 -32.03
N ASP A 84 17.72 -3.91 -32.39
CA ASP A 84 19.12 -3.47 -32.38
C ASP A 84 19.44 -2.53 -33.55
N GLY A 85 18.81 -2.73 -34.71
CA GLY A 85 18.93 -1.83 -35.87
C GLY A 85 18.37 -0.42 -35.61
N ALA A 86 17.38 -0.27 -34.73
CA ALA A 86 16.84 1.03 -34.32
C ALA A 86 17.70 1.73 -33.25
N ALA A 87 18.42 0.96 -32.43
CA ALA A 87 19.27 1.48 -31.35
C ALA A 87 20.65 1.99 -31.81
N ARG A 88 20.99 1.80 -33.10
CA ARG A 88 22.33 2.08 -33.66
C ARG A 88 22.47 3.42 -34.39
N ARG A 89 21.62 4.41 -34.07
CA ARG A 89 21.75 5.80 -34.57
C ARG A 89 22.19 6.77 -33.49
#